data_AF-A0A7W9FEQ4-F1
#
_entry.id   AF-A0A7W9FEQ4-F1
#
_cell.length_a   1.000
_cell.length_b   1.000
_cell.length_c   1.000
_cell.angle_alpha   90.00
_cell.angle_beta   90.00
_cell.angle_gamma   90.00
#
_symmetry.space_group_name_H-M   'P 1'
#
loop_
_entity.id
_entity.type
_entity.pdbx_description
1 polymer ?
#
loop_
_entity_poly.entity_id
_entity_poly.type
_entity_poly.pdbx_seq_one_letter_code
_entity_poly.pdbx_strand_id
1 'polypeptide(L)'
;MAGDAIADLFVDRILEGLNAPGSRLTEREIASVAGCTHARAREALHHLEKAGAVRMFRHRGAVVLSAEDAPPQEIEAVWARLLSLLETLAGERLSASNSDLDARARFAAETAQLDRLGALAGDLKLTVLLKRLALHRAIVSVSA
;
A
#
# COMPACT_ATOMS: atom_id res chain seq x y z
N MET A 1 9.33 -4.05 18.25
CA MET A 1 8.28 -3.53 17.34
C MET A 1 7.23 -4.60 17.12
N ALA A 2 5.96 -4.21 17.00
CA ALA A 2 4.88 -5.11 16.61
C ALA A 2 4.94 -5.39 15.09
N GLY A 3 4.28 -6.44 14.62
CA GLY A 3 4.38 -6.89 13.22
C GLY A 3 3.82 -5.90 12.21
N ASP A 4 2.79 -5.14 12.59
CA ASP A 4 2.20 -4.03 11.83
C ASP A 4 3.19 -2.87 11.67
N ALA A 5 3.83 -2.42 12.75
CA ALA A 5 4.84 -1.37 12.69
C ALA A 5 6.06 -1.76 11.82
N ILE A 6 6.40 -3.05 11.77
CA ILE A 6 7.44 -3.55 10.86
C ILE A 6 6.95 -3.52 9.41
N ALA A 7 5.67 -3.83 9.16
CA ALA A 7 5.09 -3.72 7.83
C ALA A 7 5.08 -2.27 7.34
N ASP A 8 4.69 -1.31 8.19
CA ASP A 8 4.70 0.12 7.86
C ASP A 8 6.11 0.61 7.50
N LEU A 9 7.13 0.19 8.26
CA LEU A 9 8.54 0.45 7.91
C LEU A 9 8.88 -0.06 6.50
N PHE A 10 8.42 -1.25 6.13
CA PHE A 10 8.70 -1.81 4.81
C PHE A 10 7.87 -1.16 3.70
N VAL A 11 6.66 -0.68 3.98
CA VAL A 11 5.90 0.16 3.04
C VAL A 11 6.70 1.42 2.72
N ASP A 12 7.20 2.13 3.74
CA ASP A 12 8.03 3.32 3.54
C ASP A 12 9.26 3.00 2.67
N ARG A 13 9.98 1.91 2.99
CA ARG A 13 11.15 1.47 2.20
C ARG A 13 10.81 1.14 0.75
N ILE A 14 9.65 0.55 0.48
CA ILE A 14 9.20 0.27 -0.89
C ILE A 14 8.91 1.59 -1.62
N LEU A 15 8.20 2.51 -0.98
CA LEU A 15 7.86 3.81 -1.55
C LEU A 15 9.08 4.73 -1.75
N GLU A 16 10.12 4.54 -0.96
CA GLU A 16 11.45 5.17 -1.10
C GLU A 16 12.35 4.46 -2.13
N GLY A 17 11.89 3.35 -2.74
CA GLY A 17 12.63 2.60 -3.75
C GLY A 17 13.75 1.69 -3.20
N LEU A 18 13.90 1.58 -1.88
CA LEU A 18 14.89 0.71 -1.24
C LEU A 18 14.56 -0.78 -1.41
N ASN A 19 13.28 -1.09 -1.59
CA ASN A 19 12.78 -2.41 -1.92
C ASN A 19 11.97 -2.31 -3.21
N ALA A 20 12.65 -2.53 -4.35
CA ALA A 20 12.09 -2.24 -5.67
C ALA A 20 10.82 -3.07 -5.97
N PRO A 21 9.84 -2.50 -6.69
CA PRO A 21 8.72 -3.25 -7.25
C PRO A 21 9.18 -4.47 -8.04
N GLY A 22 8.52 -5.62 -7.87
CA GLY A 22 8.90 -6.90 -8.46
C GLY A 22 10.10 -7.59 -7.80
N SER A 23 10.79 -6.93 -6.85
CA SER A 23 11.89 -7.55 -6.11
C SER A 23 11.38 -8.53 -5.06
N ARG A 24 12.24 -9.50 -4.73
CA ARG A 24 11.96 -10.48 -3.70
C ARG A 24 12.19 -9.87 -2.31
N LEU A 25 11.25 -10.07 -1.40
CA LEU A 25 11.35 -9.70 0.00
C LEU A 25 11.27 -10.96 0.89
N THR A 26 12.25 -11.15 1.77
CA THR A 26 12.36 -12.37 2.59
C THR A 26 12.22 -12.10 4.09
N GLU A 27 11.77 -13.11 4.85
CA GLU A 27 11.72 -13.03 6.32
C GLU A 27 13.09 -12.72 6.93
N ARG A 28 14.18 -13.25 6.35
CA ARG A 28 15.55 -12.99 6.79
C ARG A 28 15.93 -11.53 6.60
N GLU A 29 15.58 -10.95 5.46
CA GLU A 29 15.83 -9.53 5.18
C GLU A 29 15.06 -8.63 6.13
N ILE A 30 13.76 -8.91 6.34
CA ILE A 30 12.93 -8.17 7.30
C ILE A 30 13.51 -8.28 8.71
N ALA A 31 13.85 -9.49 9.17
CA ALA A 31 14.44 -9.70 10.48
C ALA A 31 15.75 -8.91 10.64
N SER A 32 16.59 -8.88 9.60
CA SER A 32 17.86 -8.17 9.62
C SER A 32 17.69 -6.65 9.65
N VAL A 33 16.80 -6.10 8.81
CA VAL A 33 16.59 -4.64 8.70
C VAL A 33 15.84 -4.10 9.92
N ALA A 34 14.83 -4.82 10.40
CA ALA A 34 14.00 -4.39 11.52
C ALA A 34 14.55 -4.83 12.90
N GLY A 35 15.66 -5.59 12.94
CA GLY A 35 16.22 -6.12 14.18
C GLY A 35 15.25 -6.99 14.97
N CYS A 36 14.44 -7.79 14.28
CA CYS A 36 13.34 -8.57 14.88
C CYS A 36 13.51 -10.08 14.73
N THR A 37 12.66 -10.87 15.41
CA THR A 37 12.67 -12.33 15.28
C THR A 37 12.03 -12.78 13.97
N HIS A 38 12.36 -13.99 13.50
CA HIS A 38 11.73 -14.59 12.32
C HIS A 38 10.20 -14.67 12.42
N ALA A 39 9.66 -14.94 13.61
CA ALA A 39 8.21 -14.96 13.84
C ALA A 39 7.57 -13.58 13.57
N ARG A 40 8.22 -12.50 14.00
CA ARG A 40 7.76 -11.12 13.74
C ARG A 40 7.95 -10.71 12.28
N ALA A 41 9.04 -11.14 11.66
CA ALA A 41 9.25 -10.92 10.23
C ALA A 41 8.17 -11.62 9.38
N ARG A 42 7.77 -12.83 9.74
CA ARG A 42 6.67 -13.55 9.11
C ARG A 42 5.32 -12.85 9.31
N GLU A 43 5.06 -12.36 10.51
CA GLU A 43 3.86 -11.57 10.80
C GLU A 43 3.83 -10.29 9.96
N ALA A 44 4.96 -9.59 9.84
CA ALA A 44 5.08 -8.40 9.00
C ALA A 44 4.82 -8.70 7.52
N LEU A 45 5.34 -9.81 6.98
CA LEU A 45 5.02 -10.25 5.61
C LEU A 45 3.51 -10.46 5.41
N HIS A 46 2.83 -11.05 6.40
CA HIS A 46 1.39 -11.26 6.35
C HIS A 46 0.61 -9.93 6.36
N HIS A 47 1.06 -8.96 7.15
CA HIS A 47 0.48 -7.62 7.16
C HIS A 47 0.73 -6.88 5.85
N LEU A 48 1.94 -6.98 5.28
CA LEU A 48 2.28 -6.43 3.95
C LEU A 48 1.41 -7.04 2.85
N GLU A 49 1.15 -8.35 2.87
CA GLU A 49 0.27 -9.01 1.91
C GLU A 49 -1.17 -8.51 2.02
N LYS A 50 -1.69 -8.38 3.25
CA LYS A 50 -3.03 -7.83 3.51
C LYS A 50 -3.16 -6.38 3.05
N ALA A 51 -2.14 -5.56 3.30
CA ALA A 51 -2.08 -4.19 2.85
C ALA A 51 -1.99 -4.07 1.31
N GLY A 52 -1.59 -5.14 0.62
CA GLY A 52 -1.40 -5.15 -0.83
C GLY A 52 -0.04 -4.59 -1.26
N ALA A 53 0.99 -4.68 -0.41
CA ALA A 53 2.36 -4.30 -0.76
C ALA A 53 3.12 -5.42 -1.46
N VAL A 54 2.80 -6.67 -1.12
CA VAL A 54 3.52 -7.86 -1.58
C VAL A 54 2.57 -9.01 -1.90
N ARG A 55 3.07 -9.98 -2.65
CA ARG A 55 2.42 -11.27 -2.93
C ARG A 55 3.26 -12.41 -2.38
N MET A 56 2.65 -13.31 -1.60
CA MET A 56 3.37 -14.44 -1.00
C MET A 56 3.55 -15.60 -1.98
N PHE A 57 4.70 -16.26 -1.89
CA PHE A 57 5.01 -17.50 -2.61
C PHE A 57 5.45 -18.59 -1.65
N ARG A 58 4.90 -19.79 -1.85
CA ARG A 58 5.24 -20.96 -1.05
C ARG A 58 6.75 -21.21 -1.09
N HIS A 59 7.38 -21.27 0.09
CA HIS A 59 8.83 -21.53 0.29
C HIS A 59 9.79 -20.50 -0.32
N ARG A 60 9.29 -19.41 -0.92
CA ARG A 60 10.12 -18.40 -1.59
C ARG A 60 10.06 -17.02 -0.94
N GLY A 61 9.20 -16.81 0.06
CA GLY A 61 9.01 -15.49 0.69
C GLY A 61 7.95 -14.70 -0.09
N ALA A 62 8.14 -13.39 -0.20
CA ALA A 62 7.22 -12.53 -0.93
C ALA A 62 7.91 -11.82 -2.10
N VAL A 63 7.10 -11.28 -3.01
CA VAL A 63 7.54 -10.37 -4.07
C VAL A 63 6.77 -9.07 -3.92
N VAL A 64 7.47 -7.93 -3.96
CA VAL A 64 6.85 -6.61 -3.97
C VAL A 64 6.00 -6.48 -5.22
N LEU A 65 4.76 -6.00 -5.10
CA LEU A 65 3.89 -5.84 -6.27
C LEU A 65 4.53 -4.93 -7.32
N SER A 66 4.25 -5.20 -8.59
CA SER A 66 4.73 -4.40 -9.71
C SER A 66 3.64 -4.16 -10.75
N ALA A 67 3.94 -3.33 -11.75
CA ALA A 67 3.07 -3.11 -12.91
C ALA A 67 2.74 -4.40 -13.70
N GLU A 68 3.54 -5.46 -13.54
CA GLU A 68 3.26 -6.77 -14.16
C GLU A 68 2.12 -7.50 -13.43
N ASP A 69 1.98 -7.30 -12.11
CA ASP A 69 0.91 -7.92 -11.33
C ASP A 69 -0.43 -7.21 -11.55
N ALA A 70 -0.42 -5.89 -11.80
CA ALA A 70 -1.60 -5.13 -12.21
C ALA A 70 -1.21 -3.91 -13.06
N PRO A 71 -1.64 -3.86 -14.32
CA PRO A 71 -1.35 -2.73 -15.20
C PRO A 71 -1.87 -1.41 -14.61
N PRO A 72 -1.11 -0.30 -14.69
CA PRO A 72 -1.51 0.99 -14.12
C PRO A 72 -2.92 1.41 -14.55
N GLN A 73 -3.26 1.23 -15.82
CA GLN A 73 -4.55 1.59 -16.40
C GLN A 73 -5.72 0.83 -15.74
N GLU A 74 -5.53 -0.44 -15.40
CA GLU A 74 -6.55 -1.24 -14.73
C GLU A 74 -6.77 -0.78 -13.29
N ILE A 75 -5.68 -0.52 -12.56
CA ILE A 75 -5.73 0.00 -11.19
C ILE A 75 -6.42 1.37 -11.16
N GLU A 76 -6.06 2.27 -12.08
CA GLU A 76 -6.69 3.59 -12.22
C GLU A 76 -8.20 3.47 -12.49
N ALA A 77 -8.61 2.53 -13.36
CA ALA A 77 -10.01 2.34 -13.71
C ALA A 77 -10.85 1.76 -12.55
N VAL A 78 -10.27 0.91 -11.70
CA VAL A 78 -10.93 0.40 -10.48
C VAL A 78 -10.99 1.50 -9.42
N TRP A 79 -9.87 2.19 -9.19
CA TRP A 79 -9.77 3.31 -8.26
C TRP A 79 -10.82 4.37 -8.54
N ALA A 80 -10.91 4.86 -9.78
CA ALA A 80 -11.83 5.94 -10.14
C ALA A 80 -13.29 5.58 -9.83
N ARG A 81 -13.69 4.32 -10.07
CA ARG A 81 -15.05 3.83 -9.78
C ARG A 81 -15.33 3.74 -8.28
N LEU A 82 -14.40 3.18 -7.51
CA LEU A 82 -14.57 3.02 -6.07
C LEU A 82 -14.48 4.35 -5.32
N LEU A 83 -13.60 5.25 -5.76
CA LEU A 83 -13.46 6.59 -5.18
C LEU A 83 -14.74 7.39 -5.43
N SER A 84 -15.27 7.37 -6.65
CA SER A 84 -16.53 8.04 -6.99
C SER A 84 -17.70 7.56 -6.11
N LEU A 85 -17.76 6.27 -5.79
CA LEU A 85 -18.74 5.73 -4.84
C LEU A 85 -18.53 6.30 -3.44
N LEU A 86 -17.30 6.30 -2.92
CA LEU A 86 -17.01 6.83 -1.59
C LEU A 86 -17.32 8.32 -1.48
N GLU A 87 -16.93 9.11 -2.48
CA GLU A 87 -17.23 10.54 -2.58
C GLU A 87 -18.73 10.81 -2.60
N THR A 88 -19.49 9.99 -3.35
CA THR A 88 -20.95 10.09 -3.40
C THR A 88 -21.58 9.82 -2.03
N LEU A 89 -21.10 8.79 -1.33
CA LEU A 89 -21.59 8.46 0.02
C LEU A 89 -21.21 9.53 1.05
N ALA A 90 -20.03 10.13 0.93
CA ALA A 90 -19.57 11.19 1.82
C ALA A 90 -20.24 12.55 1.53
N GLY A 91 -20.73 12.76 0.30
CA GLY A 91 -21.17 14.08 -0.16
C GLY A 91 -20.02 15.08 -0.33
N GLU A 92 -18.77 14.59 -0.35
CA GLU A 92 -17.54 15.37 -0.49
C GLU A 92 -16.65 14.75 -1.58
N ARG A 93 -15.77 15.56 -2.17
CA ARG A 93 -14.78 15.09 -3.15
C ARG A 93 -13.37 15.14 -2.60
N LEU A 94 -12.56 14.17 -3.01
CA LEU A 94 -11.14 14.12 -2.70
C LEU A 94 -10.45 15.28 -3.42
N SER A 95 -9.66 16.06 -2.69
CA SER A 95 -8.92 17.18 -3.29
C SER A 95 -7.73 16.62 -4.07
N ALA A 96 -7.45 17.17 -5.25
CA ALA A 96 -6.30 16.74 -6.05
C ALA A 96 -5.01 16.79 -5.21
N SER A 97 -4.29 15.67 -5.16
CA SER A 97 -2.99 15.59 -4.50
C SER A 97 -1.94 16.35 -5.32
N ASN A 98 -1.03 17.06 -4.64
CA ASN A 98 0.02 17.86 -5.28
C ASN A 98 0.99 16.98 -6.07
N SER A 99 1.25 17.34 -7.32
CA SER A 99 2.18 16.63 -8.22
C SER A 99 3.63 16.66 -7.74
N ASP A 100 3.99 17.61 -6.88
CA ASP A 100 5.38 17.85 -6.46
C ASP A 100 5.83 16.98 -5.28
N LEU A 101 4.92 16.17 -4.71
CA LEU A 101 5.21 15.26 -3.61
C LEU A 101 5.85 13.96 -4.13
N ASP A 102 6.79 13.41 -3.37
CA ASP A 102 7.31 12.06 -3.64
C ASP A 102 6.23 10.97 -3.45
N ALA A 103 6.52 9.73 -3.83
CA ALA A 103 5.55 8.64 -3.74
C ALA A 103 5.05 8.38 -2.30
N ARG A 104 5.94 8.51 -1.30
CA ARG A 104 5.64 8.29 0.11
C ARG A 104 4.72 9.37 0.67
N ALA A 105 5.05 10.63 0.42
CA ALA A 105 4.26 11.78 0.85
C ALA A 105 2.89 11.83 0.15
N ARG A 106 2.83 11.48 -1.15
CA ARG A 106 1.55 11.35 -1.88
C ARG A 106 0.67 10.27 -1.25
N PHE A 107 1.21 9.08 -1.02
CA PHE A 107 0.48 7.98 -0.39
C PHE A 107 -0.05 8.37 1.00
N ALA A 108 0.77 9.01 1.83
CA ALA A 108 0.36 9.48 3.16
C ALA A 108 -0.78 10.53 3.08
N ALA A 109 -0.71 11.47 2.14
CA ALA A 109 -1.75 12.47 1.94
C ALA A 109 -3.07 11.84 1.44
N GLU A 110 -3.01 10.96 0.45
CA GLU A 110 -4.19 10.28 -0.10
C GLU A 110 -4.88 9.40 0.95
N THR A 111 -4.11 8.64 1.73
CA THR A 111 -4.67 7.79 2.80
C THR A 111 -5.36 8.60 3.89
N ALA A 112 -4.80 9.75 4.29
CA ALA A 112 -5.43 10.64 5.24
C ALA A 112 -6.76 11.24 4.71
N GLN A 113 -6.81 11.60 3.43
CA GLN A 113 -8.04 12.08 2.79
C GLN A 113 -9.10 10.97 2.67
N LEU A 114 -8.68 9.75 2.33
CA LEU A 114 -9.55 8.58 2.31
C LEU A 114 -10.13 8.27 3.70
N ASP A 115 -9.33 8.34 4.76
CA ASP A 115 -9.82 8.13 6.12
C ASP A 115 -10.89 9.17 6.50
N ARG A 116 -10.69 10.44 6.11
CA ARG A 116 -11.69 11.50 6.31
C ARG A 116 -12.98 11.23 5.54
N LEU A 117 -12.89 10.92 4.24
CA LEU A 117 -14.07 10.63 3.42
C LEU A 117 -14.80 9.37 3.91
N GLY A 118 -14.04 8.35 4.31
CA GLY A 118 -14.55 7.13 4.93
C GLY A 118 -15.38 7.37 6.17
N ALA A 119 -14.89 8.25 7.05
CA ALA A 119 -15.62 8.64 8.26
C ALA A 119 -16.93 9.36 7.94
N LEU A 120 -16.95 10.23 6.92
CA LEU A 120 -18.16 10.93 6.47
C LEU A 120 -19.17 9.99 5.80
N ALA A 121 -18.68 9.09 4.94
CA ALA A 121 -19.50 8.10 4.24
C ALA A 121 -20.05 7.00 5.17
N GLY A 122 -19.42 6.78 6.33
CA GLY A 122 -19.74 5.67 7.22
C GLY A 122 -19.37 4.29 6.66
N ASP A 123 -18.53 4.22 5.62
CA ASP A 123 -18.13 2.96 4.98
C ASP A 123 -16.63 2.66 5.17
N LEU A 124 -16.33 2.01 6.28
CA LEU A 124 -14.96 1.58 6.61
C LEU A 124 -14.41 0.53 5.64
N LYS A 125 -15.27 -0.32 5.06
CA LYS A 125 -14.83 -1.40 4.18
C LYS A 125 -14.34 -0.84 2.86
N LEU A 126 -15.12 0.06 2.25
CA LEU A 126 -14.74 0.75 1.02
C LEU A 126 -13.47 1.58 1.23
N THR A 127 -13.36 2.24 2.39
CA THR A 127 -12.16 3.00 2.76
C THR A 127 -10.91 2.13 2.81
N VAL A 128 -10.96 0.96 3.47
CA VAL A 128 -9.84 0.01 3.54
C VAL A 128 -9.46 -0.51 2.14
N LEU A 129 -10.43 -0.81 1.30
CA LEU A 129 -10.18 -1.24 -0.08
C LEU A 129 -9.49 -0.15 -0.90
N LEU A 130 -9.95 1.09 -0.79
CA LEU A 130 -9.30 2.23 -1.44
C LEU A 130 -7.88 2.45 -0.91
N LYS A 131 -7.62 2.38 0.39
CA LYS A 131 -6.25 2.50 0.94
C LYS A 131 -5.30 1.42 0.40
N ARG A 132 -5.79 0.19 0.24
CA ARG A 132 -5.04 -0.89 -0.42
C ARG A 132 -4.72 -0.58 -1.88
N LEU A 133 -5.68 -0.02 -2.62
CA LEU A 133 -5.45 0.41 -4.01
C LEU A 133 -4.50 1.61 -4.09
N ALA A 134 -4.60 2.57 -3.17
CA ALA A 134 -3.68 3.72 -3.06
C ALA A 134 -2.23 3.24 -2.90
N LEU A 135 -2.01 2.24 -2.04
CA LEU A 135 -0.68 1.66 -1.87
C LEU A 135 -0.18 1.03 -3.17
N HIS A 136 -1.02 0.22 -3.83
CA HIS A 136 -0.63 -0.39 -5.09
C HIS A 136 -0.28 0.64 -6.18
N ARG A 137 -1.10 1.69 -6.32
CA ARG A 137 -0.84 2.83 -7.23
C ARG A 137 0.52 3.47 -6.92
N ALA A 138 0.79 3.72 -5.64
CA ALA A 138 2.03 4.34 -5.21
C ALA A 138 3.25 3.46 -5.54
N ILE A 139 3.20 2.15 -5.25
CA ILE A 139 4.27 1.19 -5.57
C ILE A 139 4.53 1.14 -7.09
N VAL A 140 3.47 1.06 -7.89
CA VAL A 140 3.60 1.05 -9.35
C VAL A 140 4.20 2.36 -9.88
N SER A 141 3.87 3.49 -9.28
CA SER A 141 4.42 4.80 -9.68
C SER A 141 5.91 4.97 -9.39
N VAL A 142 6.47 4.20 -8.43
CA VAL A 142 7.92 4.17 -8.14
C VAL A 142 8.68 3.35 -9.19
N SER A 143 7.99 2.52 -9.98
CA SER A 143 8.58 1.66 -11.01
C SER A 143 8.88 2.36 -12.34
N ALA A 144 8.60 3.67 -12.46
CA ALA A 144 8.61 4.43 -13.71
C ALA A 144 9.77 5.44 -13.80
#